data_AF-A0A3E1Y858-F1
#
_entry.id   AF-A0A3E1Y858-F1
#
_cell.length_a   1.000
_cell.length_b   1.000
_cell.length_c   1.000
_cell.angle_alpha   90.00
_cell.angle_beta   90.00
_cell.angle_gamma   90.00
#
_symmetry.space_group_name_H-M   'P 1'
#
loop_
_entity.id
_entity.type
_entity.pdbx_description
1 polymer ?
#
loop_
_entity_poly.entity_id
_entity_poly.type
_entity_poly.pdbx_seq_one_letter_code
_entity_poly.pdbx_strand_id
1 'polypeptide(L)'
;MEMRLTKNHFLKILALLLMGIILFSCAHQQVIYASKFGIEGKYQKENGKELLIFNADKTFYCLRNYIPANDVLIPMCDTIASGIWNQRAGFIELHNKPDFNKINYSIVESLRGTKDSVYFRIILPKDDALDYKNFVFNLIPYSKYDQVLKINKPEFAIPNVRIPRINFGLSLQNIEPNVDFGKGNFQRTNFMIFENYQAKDNNANFFTITLNNFNQCFYEAMDMEGQIIGIEGKKLVWRGNRYEKIN
;
A
#
# COMPACT_ATOMS: atom_id res chain seq x y z
N MET A 1 65.38 36.74 -13.65
CA MET A 1 65.19 35.66 -14.64
C MET A 1 63.72 35.29 -14.63
N GLU A 2 62.92 35.97 -15.45
CA GLU A 2 61.46 35.77 -15.50
C GLU A 2 61.13 34.51 -16.29
N MET A 3 60.50 33.55 -15.64
CA MET A 3 60.02 32.32 -16.27
C MET A 3 58.75 32.63 -17.07
N ARG A 4 58.89 32.77 -18.40
CA ARG A 4 57.75 32.85 -19.31
C ARG A 4 57.11 31.46 -19.44
N LEU A 5 56.07 31.18 -18.64
CA LEU A 5 55.18 30.05 -18.92
C LEU A 5 54.45 30.32 -20.23
N THR A 6 54.75 29.52 -21.25
CA THR A 6 53.98 29.55 -22.50
C THR A 6 52.57 29.01 -22.26
N LYS A 7 51.58 29.51 -23.00
CA LYS A 7 50.15 29.12 -22.89
C LYS A 7 49.94 27.59 -22.87
N ASN A 8 50.79 26.85 -23.59
CA ASN A 8 50.78 25.38 -23.62
C ASN A 8 51.22 24.72 -22.30
N HIS A 9 52.11 25.34 -21.51
CA HIS A 9 52.48 24.80 -20.21
C HIS A 9 51.37 24.99 -19.18
N PHE A 10 50.68 26.14 -19.22
CA PHE A 10 49.54 26.39 -18.34
C PHE A 10 48.38 25.41 -18.61
N LEU A 11 48.08 25.12 -19.88
CA LEU A 11 47.03 24.16 -20.26
C LEU A 11 47.35 22.74 -19.78
N LYS A 12 48.63 22.32 -19.87
CA LYS A 12 49.07 20.99 -19.41
C LYS A 12 49.00 20.86 -17.89
N ILE A 13 49.38 21.90 -17.14
CA ILE A 13 49.29 21.90 -15.68
C ILE A 13 47.82 21.85 -15.25
N LEU A 14 46.94 22.63 -15.89
CA LEU A 14 45.51 22.62 -15.59
C LEU A 14 44.86 21.25 -15.90
N ALA A 15 45.25 20.61 -17.00
CA ALA A 15 44.78 19.26 -17.34
C ALA A 15 45.24 18.21 -16.32
N LEU A 16 46.49 18.29 -15.84
CA LEU A 16 47.02 17.41 -14.78
C LEU A 16 46.29 17.62 -13.45
N LEU A 17 45.96 18.87 -13.11
CA LEU A 17 45.24 19.21 -11.88
C LEU A 17 43.78 18.72 -11.92
N LEU A 18 43.10 18.86 -13.07
CA LEU A 18 41.76 18.30 -13.29
C LEU A 18 41.78 16.77 -13.24
N MET A 19 42.79 16.12 -13.84
CA MET A 19 42.92 14.66 -13.78
C MET A 19 43.13 14.18 -12.33
N GLY A 20 43.90 14.92 -11.52
CA GLY A 20 44.05 14.64 -10.09
C GLY A 20 42.72 14.73 -9.33
N ILE A 21 41.93 15.77 -9.54
CA ILE A 21 40.64 15.96 -8.84
C ILE A 21 39.62 14.86 -9.22
N ILE A 22 39.62 14.41 -10.47
CA ILE A 22 38.76 13.29 -10.92
C ILE A 22 39.21 11.96 -10.29
N LEU A 23 40.52 11.74 -10.15
CA LEU A 23 41.05 10.52 -9.55
C LEU A 23 40.86 10.48 -8.02
N PHE A 24 40.84 11.63 -7.33
CA PHE A 24 40.60 11.68 -5.88
C PHE A 24 39.12 11.68 -5.49
N SER A 25 38.20 12.02 -6.39
CA SER A 25 36.76 12.11 -6.07
C SER A 25 36.01 10.76 -6.08
N CYS A 26 36.61 9.68 -6.61
CA CYS A 26 35.97 8.35 -6.61
C CYS A 26 36.51 7.37 -5.55
N ALA A 27 37.56 7.71 -4.79
CA ALA A 27 38.19 6.77 -3.88
C ALA A 27 37.63 6.77 -2.44
N HIS A 28 36.66 7.63 -2.12
CA HIS A 28 36.23 7.83 -0.72
C HIS A 28 34.76 7.55 -0.40
N GLN A 29 33.99 6.98 -1.32
CA GLN A 29 32.68 6.44 -0.96
C GLN A 29 32.82 4.96 -0.61
N GLN A 30 33.51 4.67 0.49
CA GLN A 30 33.34 3.39 1.16
C GLN A 30 31.93 3.38 1.76
N VAL A 31 31.01 2.73 1.05
CA VAL A 31 29.72 2.35 1.58
C VAL A 31 29.96 1.31 2.68
N ILE A 32 30.17 1.77 3.91
CA ILE A 32 30.29 0.90 5.09
C ILE A 32 28.88 0.40 5.42
N TYR A 33 28.42 -0.63 4.73
CA TYR A 33 27.24 -1.41 5.14
C TYR A 33 27.61 -2.88 5.38
N ALA A 34 28.64 -3.12 6.18
CA ALA A 34 28.92 -4.44 6.72
C ALA A 34 28.44 -4.54 8.18
N SER A 35 27.13 -4.45 8.38
CA SER A 35 26.53 -4.74 9.69
C SER A 35 26.15 -6.22 9.74
N LYS A 36 26.93 -7.03 10.48
CA LYS A 36 26.53 -8.38 10.96
C LYS A 36 25.56 -8.29 12.14
N PHE A 37 24.68 -7.29 12.15
CA PHE A 37 23.68 -7.12 13.20
C PHE A 37 22.49 -8.05 12.93
N GLY A 38 22.15 -8.88 13.92
CA GLY A 38 20.95 -9.70 13.92
C GLY A 38 19.71 -8.84 14.13
N ILE A 39 18.89 -8.74 13.08
CA ILE A 39 17.65 -7.92 13.04
C ILE A 39 16.51 -8.55 13.84
N GLU A 40 16.59 -9.84 14.15
CA GLU A 40 15.54 -10.56 14.87
C GLU A 40 15.32 -9.97 16.27
N GLY A 41 14.06 -9.73 16.64
CA GLY A 41 13.67 -9.19 17.93
C GLY A 41 12.54 -8.16 17.83
N LYS A 42 12.25 -7.53 18.97
CA LYS A 42 11.21 -6.51 19.11
C LYS A 42 11.85 -5.12 19.13
N TYR A 43 11.27 -4.17 18.42
CA TYR A 43 11.75 -2.80 18.30
C TYR A 43 10.61 -1.82 18.57
N GLN A 44 10.79 -0.98 19.58
CA GLN A 44 9.82 0.04 19.95
C GLN A 44 10.21 1.38 19.34
N LYS A 45 9.25 2.08 18.74
CA LYS A 45 9.43 3.46 18.30
C LYS A 45 9.81 4.37 19.47
N GLU A 46 10.89 5.14 19.34
CA GLU A 46 11.27 6.18 20.31
C GLU A 46 10.09 7.17 20.45
N ASN A 47 9.58 7.34 21.68
CA ASN A 47 8.43 8.21 22.01
C ASN A 47 7.11 7.86 21.29
N GLY A 48 6.89 6.59 20.94
CA GLY A 48 5.64 6.15 20.31
C GLY A 48 5.15 4.79 20.82
N LYS A 49 3.94 4.40 20.41
CA LYS A 49 3.34 3.08 20.70
C LYS A 49 3.41 2.10 19.52
N GLU A 50 4.25 2.38 18.53
CA GLU A 50 4.43 1.49 17.40
C GLU A 50 5.53 0.46 17.68
N LEU A 51 5.22 -0.81 17.47
CA LEU A 51 6.11 -1.94 17.71
C LEU A 51 6.37 -2.71 16.42
N LEU A 52 7.64 -2.91 16.11
CA LEU A 52 8.10 -3.81 15.05
C LEU A 52 8.62 -5.11 15.67
N ILE A 53 8.23 -6.24 15.12
CA ILE A 53 8.69 -7.56 15.56
C ILE A 53 9.26 -8.27 14.33
N PHE A 54 10.53 -8.64 14.38
CA PHE A 54 11.21 -9.42 13.34
C PHE A 54 11.51 -10.81 13.88
N ASN A 55 10.90 -11.83 13.29
CA ASN A 55 11.06 -13.22 13.70
C ASN A 55 12.18 -13.91 12.93
N ALA A 56 12.73 -14.98 13.51
CA ALA A 56 13.79 -15.77 12.92
C ALA A 56 13.38 -16.49 11.62
N ASP A 57 12.09 -16.77 11.45
CA ASP A 57 11.50 -17.37 10.25
C ASP A 57 11.30 -16.36 9.09
N LYS A 58 11.89 -15.16 9.21
CA LYS A 58 11.75 -14.05 8.25
C LYS A 58 10.36 -13.45 8.15
N THR A 59 9.48 -13.71 9.12
CA THR A 59 8.21 -12.98 9.24
C THR A 59 8.35 -11.73 10.08
N PHE A 60 7.50 -10.73 9.83
CA PHE A 60 7.39 -9.55 10.68
C PHE A 60 5.96 -9.26 11.11
N TYR A 61 5.85 -8.52 12.21
CA TYR A 61 4.62 -7.85 12.63
C TYR A 61 4.92 -6.37 12.89
N CYS A 62 4.00 -5.50 12.47
CA CYS A 62 4.00 -4.09 12.86
C CYS A 62 2.66 -3.80 13.56
N LEU A 63 2.73 -3.41 14.83
CA LEU A 63 1.59 -3.08 15.64
C LEU A 63 1.57 -1.57 15.86
N ARG A 64 0.43 -0.94 15.57
CA ARG A 64 0.18 0.46 15.86
C ARG A 64 -1.12 0.58 16.61
N ASN A 65 -0.99 0.85 17.91
CA ASN A 65 -2.14 1.10 18.75
C ASN A 65 -2.68 2.50 18.48
N TYR A 66 -3.97 2.60 18.20
CA TYR A 66 -4.65 3.87 18.09
C TYR A 66 -4.77 4.51 19.48
N ILE A 67 -4.56 5.83 19.54
CA ILE A 67 -4.84 6.61 20.75
C ILE A 67 -5.96 7.57 20.34
N PRO A 68 -7.20 7.33 20.80
CA PRO A 68 -8.29 8.27 20.54
C PRO A 68 -7.91 9.65 21.07
N ALA A 69 -8.22 10.69 20.30
CA ALA A 69 -8.33 12.02 20.89
C ALA A 69 -9.49 12.00 21.89
N ASN A 70 -9.34 12.67 23.03
CA ASN A 70 -10.27 12.60 24.17
C ASN A 70 -11.74 12.93 23.81
N ASP A 71 -11.98 13.58 22.67
CA ASP A 71 -13.30 14.09 22.25
C ASP A 71 -13.86 13.44 20.97
N VAL A 72 -13.25 12.36 20.46
CA VAL A 72 -13.64 11.74 19.19
C VAL A 72 -14.12 10.31 19.40
N LEU A 73 -15.42 10.08 19.25
CA LEU A 73 -16.08 8.76 19.27
C LEU A 73 -16.02 8.07 17.90
N ILE A 74 -14.93 8.23 17.15
CA ILE A 74 -14.74 7.45 15.93
C ILE A 74 -14.11 6.13 16.38
N PRO A 75 -14.81 4.98 16.28
CA PRO A 75 -14.14 3.69 16.48
C PRO A 75 -12.99 3.66 15.46
N MET A 76 -11.77 3.39 15.90
CA MET A 76 -10.65 3.11 15.01
C MET A 76 -10.01 1.82 15.50
N CYS A 77 -9.53 1.01 14.58
CA CYS A 77 -8.88 -0.24 14.95
C CYS A 77 -7.42 0.00 15.36
N ASP A 78 -6.97 -0.73 16.37
CA ASP A 78 -5.54 -1.01 16.48
C ASP A 78 -5.13 -1.74 15.19
N THR A 79 -4.11 -1.21 14.52
CA THR A 79 -3.72 -1.73 13.20
C THR A 79 -2.55 -2.68 13.34
N ILE A 80 -2.68 -3.84 12.71
CA ILE A 80 -1.61 -4.82 12.57
C ILE A 80 -1.29 -5.00 11.09
N ALA A 81 0.00 -4.91 10.76
CA ALA A 81 0.53 -5.42 9.50
C ALA A 81 1.39 -6.64 9.78
N SER A 82 1.41 -7.56 8.84
CA SER A 82 2.27 -8.74 8.90
C SER A 82 2.74 -9.15 7.52
N GLY A 83 3.89 -9.80 7.46
CA GLY A 83 4.46 -10.24 6.20
C GLY A 83 5.84 -10.83 6.34
N ILE A 84 6.63 -10.73 5.28
CA ILE A 84 8.01 -11.22 5.23
C ILE A 84 8.99 -10.04 5.19
N TRP A 85 10.17 -10.24 5.74
CA TRP A 85 11.25 -9.26 5.68
C TRP A 85 12.50 -9.84 5.07
N ASN A 86 13.19 -9.03 4.27
CA ASN A 86 14.46 -9.35 3.67
C ASN A 86 15.50 -8.33 4.11
N GLN A 87 16.57 -8.78 4.78
CA GLN A 87 17.67 -7.90 5.13
C GLN A 87 18.67 -7.79 3.98
N ARG A 88 19.06 -6.55 3.68
CA ARG A 88 20.17 -6.21 2.82
C ARG A 88 21.20 -5.40 3.58
N ALA A 89 22.32 -5.09 2.94
CA ALA A 89 23.36 -4.25 3.51
C ALA A 89 22.79 -2.85 3.81
N GLY A 90 22.61 -2.54 5.10
CA GLY A 90 22.17 -1.23 5.58
C GLY A 90 20.65 -1.02 5.64
N PHE A 91 19.82 -1.98 5.21
CA PHE A 91 18.36 -1.86 5.30
C PHE A 91 17.62 -3.19 5.34
N ILE A 92 16.34 -3.11 5.70
CA ILE A 92 15.36 -4.19 5.68
C ILE A 92 14.24 -3.78 4.71
N GLU A 93 13.87 -4.71 3.83
CA GLU A 93 12.74 -4.58 2.91
C GLU A 93 11.56 -5.40 3.46
N LEU A 94 10.37 -4.79 3.55
CA LEU A 94 9.15 -5.45 3.99
C LEU A 94 8.25 -5.76 2.79
N HIS A 95 7.64 -6.95 2.82
CA HIS A 95 6.57 -7.34 1.92
C HIS A 95 5.40 -7.87 2.72
N ASN A 96 4.19 -7.50 2.35
CA ASN A 96 3.01 -8.00 3.07
C ASN A 96 2.90 -9.52 2.94
N LYS A 97 2.21 -10.13 3.91
CA LYS A 97 1.86 -11.55 3.82
C LYS A 97 1.08 -11.80 2.52
N PRO A 98 1.31 -12.93 1.83
CA PRO A 98 0.43 -13.36 0.75
C PRO A 98 -1.02 -13.35 1.24
N ASP A 99 -1.93 -12.80 0.42
CA ASP A 99 -3.35 -12.61 0.72
C ASP A 99 -3.70 -11.60 1.83
N PHE A 100 -2.76 -10.84 2.42
CA PHE A 100 -3.08 -9.76 3.38
C PHE A 100 -4.16 -8.81 2.85
N ASN A 101 -4.10 -8.57 1.54
CA ASN A 101 -4.94 -7.65 0.79
C ASN A 101 -6.14 -8.33 0.10
N LYS A 102 -6.38 -9.62 0.35
CA LYS A 102 -7.40 -10.42 -0.36
C LYS A 102 -8.77 -10.21 0.26
N ILE A 103 -9.72 -9.80 -0.58
CA ILE A 103 -11.12 -9.67 -0.20
C ILE A 103 -11.83 -10.96 -0.56
N ASN A 104 -12.44 -11.58 0.44
CA ASN A 104 -13.29 -12.74 0.27
C ASN A 104 -14.66 -12.25 -0.20
N TYR A 105 -15.08 -12.69 -1.38
CA TYR A 105 -16.37 -12.31 -1.94
C TYR A 105 -17.17 -13.50 -2.44
N SER A 106 -18.48 -13.32 -2.55
CA SER A 106 -19.40 -14.25 -3.21
C SER A 106 -20.37 -13.50 -4.10
N ILE A 107 -20.69 -14.09 -5.26
CA ILE A 107 -21.61 -13.50 -6.24
C ILE A 107 -22.78 -14.46 -6.45
N VAL A 108 -23.99 -13.95 -6.24
CA VAL A 108 -25.25 -14.64 -6.52
C VAL A 108 -25.89 -14.01 -7.74
N GLU A 109 -26.18 -14.85 -8.73
CA GLU A 109 -26.84 -14.47 -9.98
C GLU A 109 -28.33 -14.76 -9.91
N SER A 110 -29.15 -13.84 -10.43
CA SER A 110 -30.60 -14.01 -10.51
C SER A 110 -31.19 -13.19 -11.65
N LEU A 111 -32.45 -13.48 -11.98
CA LEU A 111 -33.22 -12.72 -12.94
C LEU A 111 -34.14 -11.75 -12.18
N ARG A 112 -34.08 -10.47 -12.55
CA ARG A 112 -35.06 -9.43 -12.17
C ARG A 112 -35.93 -9.12 -13.39
N GLY A 113 -37.24 -9.03 -13.18
CA GLY A 113 -38.29 -9.20 -14.19
C GLY A 113 -38.16 -8.46 -15.53
N THR A 114 -37.38 -7.38 -15.63
CA THR A 114 -37.12 -6.68 -16.90
C THR A 114 -35.64 -6.83 -17.30
N LYS A 115 -35.37 -7.18 -18.57
CA LYS A 115 -34.01 -7.32 -19.14
C LYS A 115 -33.45 -6.01 -19.73
N ASP A 116 -34.09 -4.89 -19.44
CA ASP A 116 -33.71 -3.54 -19.88
C ASP A 116 -32.45 -3.01 -19.19
N SER A 117 -32.13 -3.56 -18.01
CA SER A 117 -30.97 -3.18 -17.21
C SER A 117 -30.27 -4.40 -16.60
N VAL A 118 -29.01 -4.19 -16.23
CA VAL A 118 -28.24 -5.07 -15.35
C VAL A 118 -28.18 -4.41 -13.97
N TYR A 119 -28.64 -5.13 -12.96
CA TYR A 119 -28.77 -4.68 -11.59
C TYR A 119 -27.63 -5.23 -10.73
N PHE A 120 -27.16 -4.42 -9.80
CA PHE A 120 -26.12 -4.77 -8.85
C PHE A 120 -26.55 -4.43 -7.44
N ARG A 121 -26.22 -5.31 -6.51
CA ARG A 121 -26.33 -5.09 -5.06
C ARG A 121 -25.01 -5.49 -4.42
N ILE A 122 -24.35 -4.57 -3.74
CA ILE A 122 -23.12 -4.81 -3.00
C ILE A 122 -23.46 -4.84 -1.51
N ILE A 123 -23.15 -5.95 -0.86
CA ILE A 123 -23.38 -6.19 0.57
C ILE A 123 -22.02 -6.18 1.25
N LEU A 124 -21.81 -5.23 2.16
CA LEU A 124 -20.67 -5.22 3.07
C LEU A 124 -21.06 -5.93 4.37
N PRO A 125 -20.10 -6.41 5.18
CA PRO A 125 -20.39 -7.03 6.46
C PRO A 125 -21.19 -6.07 7.34
N LYS A 126 -22.10 -6.61 8.15
CA LYS A 126 -22.77 -5.81 9.19
C LYS A 126 -21.74 -5.51 10.28
N ASP A 127 -21.24 -4.28 10.26
CA ASP A 127 -20.34 -3.72 11.26
C ASP A 127 -20.87 -2.32 11.57
N ASP A 128 -21.08 -2.01 12.85
CA ASP A 128 -21.73 -0.78 13.30
C ASP A 128 -20.95 0.48 12.90
N ALA A 129 -19.67 0.32 12.54
CA ALA A 129 -18.79 1.41 12.15
C ALA A 129 -18.64 1.63 10.63
N LEU A 130 -19.18 0.74 9.80
CA LEU A 130 -18.93 0.78 8.36
C LEU A 130 -19.95 1.69 7.64
N ASP A 131 -19.54 2.92 7.30
CA ASP A 131 -20.35 3.83 6.48
C ASP A 131 -20.05 3.66 4.98
N TYR A 132 -21.05 3.21 4.23
CA TYR A 132 -21.00 3.06 2.77
C TYR A 132 -20.69 4.37 2.05
N LYS A 133 -20.99 5.53 2.65
CA LYS A 133 -20.71 6.85 2.06
C LYS A 133 -19.22 7.11 1.91
N ASN A 134 -18.39 6.44 2.69
CA ASN A 134 -16.93 6.59 2.63
C ASN A 134 -16.34 5.83 1.45
N PHE A 135 -17.16 5.08 0.70
CA PHE A 135 -16.71 4.23 -0.39
C PHE A 135 -17.38 4.58 -1.72
N VAL A 136 -16.54 4.60 -2.76
CA VAL A 136 -16.98 4.64 -4.16
C VAL A 136 -16.76 3.27 -4.78
N PHE A 137 -17.82 2.70 -5.34
CA PHE A 137 -17.79 1.45 -6.10
C PHE A 137 -17.45 1.76 -7.56
N ASN A 138 -16.37 1.16 -8.03
CA ASN A 138 -15.88 1.30 -9.39
C ASN A 138 -16.25 0.03 -10.16
N LEU A 139 -17.30 0.11 -10.99
CA LEU A 139 -17.66 -0.99 -11.89
C LEU A 139 -16.93 -0.82 -13.22
N ILE A 140 -16.27 -1.88 -13.67
CA ILE A 140 -15.49 -1.91 -14.91
C ILE A 140 -16.24 -2.81 -15.91
N PRO A 141 -17.19 -2.27 -16.69
CA PRO A 141 -17.90 -3.07 -17.69
C PRO A 141 -16.96 -3.48 -18.83
N TYR A 142 -16.98 -4.76 -19.22
CA TYR A 142 -16.09 -5.26 -20.29
C TYR A 142 -16.56 -4.90 -21.71
N SER A 143 -17.74 -4.30 -21.86
CA SER A 143 -18.32 -3.95 -23.16
C SER A 143 -18.44 -2.43 -23.32
N LYS A 144 -17.78 -1.89 -24.35
CA LYS A 144 -17.95 -0.55 -24.97
C LYS A 144 -17.72 0.71 -24.11
N TYR A 145 -17.70 0.62 -22.79
CA TYR A 145 -17.37 1.73 -21.93
C TYR A 145 -15.92 1.53 -21.47
N ASP A 146 -14.96 2.13 -22.16
CA ASP A 146 -13.57 2.30 -21.66
C ASP A 146 -13.52 3.22 -20.40
N GLN A 147 -14.65 3.37 -19.71
CA GLN A 147 -14.87 4.27 -18.60
C GLN A 147 -15.37 3.46 -17.41
N VAL A 148 -14.62 3.57 -16.32
CA VAL A 148 -14.99 3.04 -15.01
C VAL A 148 -16.21 3.80 -14.51
N LEU A 149 -17.30 3.08 -14.21
CA LEU A 149 -18.50 3.66 -13.62
C LEU A 149 -18.29 3.83 -12.11
N LYS A 150 -18.27 5.07 -11.65
CA LYS A 150 -18.15 5.43 -10.23
C LYS A 150 -19.54 5.54 -9.61
N ILE A 151 -19.79 4.78 -8.56
CA ILE A 151 -21.11 4.63 -7.95
C ILE A 151 -20.98 4.81 -6.43
N ASN A 152 -21.79 5.68 -5.85
CA ASN A 152 -21.73 6.03 -4.41
C ASN A 152 -22.88 5.39 -3.62
N LYS A 153 -23.44 4.30 -4.13
CA LYS A 153 -24.55 3.57 -3.52
C LYS A 153 -24.39 2.06 -3.72
N PRO A 154 -24.76 1.23 -2.73
CA PRO A 154 -24.58 -0.21 -2.80
C PRO A 154 -25.53 -0.88 -3.80
N GLU A 155 -26.65 -0.24 -4.15
CA GLU A 155 -27.60 -0.75 -5.14
C GLU A 155 -27.71 0.19 -6.34
N PHE A 156 -27.50 -0.35 -7.53
CA PHE A 156 -27.55 0.43 -8.76
C PHE A 156 -27.91 -0.45 -9.97
N ALA A 157 -28.22 0.20 -11.08
CA ALA A 157 -28.55 -0.44 -12.34
C ALA A 157 -27.80 0.26 -13.48
N ILE A 158 -27.38 -0.51 -14.47
CA ILE A 158 -26.81 -0.02 -15.72
C ILE A 158 -27.71 -0.45 -16.88
N PRO A 159 -27.97 0.40 -17.88
CA PRO A 159 -28.75 0.01 -19.04
C PRO A 159 -28.14 -1.19 -19.76
N ASN A 160 -28.96 -2.19 -20.09
CA ASN A 160 -28.53 -3.37 -20.83
C ASN A 160 -28.50 -3.07 -22.33
N VAL A 161 -27.43 -2.40 -22.78
CA VAL A 161 -27.23 -2.10 -24.20
C VAL A 161 -26.76 -3.37 -24.92
N ARG A 162 -27.69 -4.31 -25.19
CA ARG A 162 -27.48 -5.58 -25.92
C ARG A 162 -26.10 -6.20 -25.66
N ILE A 163 -25.77 -6.45 -24.39
CA ILE A 163 -24.50 -7.07 -24.01
C ILE A 163 -24.67 -8.59 -24.23
N PRO A 164 -23.96 -9.21 -25.20
CA PRO A 164 -24.15 -10.63 -25.52
C PRO A 164 -23.68 -11.55 -24.39
N ARG A 165 -22.74 -11.09 -23.54
CA ARG A 165 -22.30 -11.74 -22.30
C ARG A 165 -21.96 -10.70 -21.26
N ILE A 166 -22.61 -10.77 -20.10
CA ILE A 166 -22.34 -9.85 -19.00
C ILE A 166 -20.98 -10.22 -18.39
N ASN A 167 -20.07 -9.25 -18.47
CA ASN A 167 -18.74 -9.37 -17.92
C ASN A 167 -18.31 -8.03 -17.30
N PHE A 168 -17.76 -8.06 -16.09
CA PHE A 168 -17.40 -6.83 -15.37
C PHE A 168 -16.34 -7.07 -14.28
N GLY A 169 -15.56 -6.03 -13.99
CA GLY A 169 -14.71 -5.95 -12.79
C GLY A 169 -15.34 -5.07 -11.72
N LEU A 170 -14.89 -5.24 -10.48
CA LEU A 170 -15.29 -4.41 -9.34
C LEU A 170 -14.08 -4.05 -8.48
N SER A 171 -13.94 -2.75 -8.19
CA SER A 171 -13.07 -2.25 -7.13
C SER A 171 -13.79 -1.26 -6.24
N LEU A 172 -13.29 -1.08 -5.02
CA LEU A 172 -13.77 -0.10 -4.05
C LEU A 172 -12.69 0.93 -3.80
N GLN A 173 -13.08 2.19 -3.66
CA GLN A 173 -12.20 3.29 -3.27
C GLN A 173 -12.70 3.89 -1.96
N ASN A 174 -11.86 3.91 -0.91
CA ASN A 174 -12.10 4.71 0.29
C ASN A 174 -11.76 6.18 -0.02
N ILE A 175 -12.78 7.04 0.01
CA ILE A 175 -12.66 8.48 -0.27
C ILE A 175 -12.45 9.32 0.98
N GLU A 176 -12.59 8.72 2.16
CA GLU A 176 -12.35 9.36 3.46
C GLU A 176 -11.39 8.49 4.30
N PRO A 177 -10.13 8.33 3.86
CA PRO A 177 -9.12 7.67 4.69
C PRO A 177 -8.86 8.51 5.95
N ASN A 178 -8.63 7.84 7.07
CA ASN A 178 -8.32 8.47 8.36
C ASN A 178 -6.85 8.96 8.34
N VAL A 179 -6.62 10.11 7.68
CA VAL A 179 -5.28 10.68 7.48
C VAL A 179 -5.11 11.94 8.33
N ASP A 180 -4.07 11.93 9.16
CA ASP A 180 -3.58 13.15 9.80
C ASP A 180 -2.94 14.06 8.75
N PHE A 181 -3.44 15.30 8.63
CA PHE A 181 -2.90 16.27 7.70
C PHE A 181 -1.38 16.46 7.91
N GLY A 182 -0.59 16.33 6.84
CA GLY A 182 0.87 16.44 6.88
C GLY A 182 1.63 15.18 7.33
N LYS A 183 0.95 14.06 7.63
CA LYS A 183 1.59 12.75 7.90
C LYS A 183 1.37 11.78 6.73
N GLY A 184 2.28 10.82 6.57
CA GLY A 184 2.11 9.75 5.58
C GLY A 184 0.89 8.89 5.90
N ASN A 185 0.09 8.57 4.88
CA ASN A 185 -1.03 7.64 4.97
C ASN A 185 -0.56 6.21 4.65
N PHE A 186 -0.83 5.27 5.55
CA PHE A 186 -0.54 3.83 5.37
C PHE A 186 -1.82 3.01 5.17
N GLN A 187 -2.98 3.66 5.24
CA GLN A 187 -4.25 3.04 4.91
C GLN A 187 -4.37 2.92 3.41
N ARG A 188 -4.77 1.74 2.97
CA ARG A 188 -5.07 1.48 1.58
C ARG A 188 -6.36 2.22 1.21
N THR A 189 -6.33 2.93 0.10
CA THR A 189 -7.50 3.67 -0.40
C THR A 189 -8.19 2.99 -1.57
N ASN A 190 -7.55 2.01 -2.22
CA ASN A 190 -8.10 1.33 -3.40
C ASN A 190 -8.03 -0.19 -3.22
N PHE A 191 -9.16 -0.86 -3.38
CA PHE A 191 -9.34 -2.27 -3.12
C PHE A 191 -9.90 -2.97 -4.37
N MET A 192 -9.08 -3.77 -5.03
CA MET A 192 -9.56 -4.62 -6.13
C MET A 192 -10.32 -5.81 -5.54
N ILE A 193 -11.58 -6.01 -5.94
CA ILE A 193 -12.36 -7.18 -5.54
C ILE A 193 -12.11 -8.31 -6.55
N PHE A 194 -12.35 -8.01 -7.83
CA PHE A 194 -12.03 -8.88 -8.96
C PHE A 194 -11.93 -8.06 -10.24
N GLU A 195 -11.03 -8.48 -11.13
CA GLU A 195 -10.81 -7.80 -12.41
C GLU A 195 -11.87 -8.16 -13.46
N ASN A 196 -12.35 -9.41 -13.42
CA ASN A 196 -13.12 -9.97 -14.52
C ASN A 196 -14.07 -11.08 -14.03
N TYR A 197 -15.34 -10.74 -13.85
CA TYR A 197 -16.40 -11.69 -13.53
C TYR A 197 -17.28 -11.97 -14.75
N GLN A 198 -17.25 -13.20 -15.23
CA GLN A 198 -18.12 -13.66 -16.30
C GLN A 198 -19.38 -14.31 -15.70
N ALA A 199 -20.55 -13.82 -16.11
CA ALA A 199 -21.82 -14.40 -15.69
C ALA A 199 -21.92 -15.89 -16.08
N LYS A 200 -22.36 -16.72 -15.15
CA LYS A 200 -22.54 -18.17 -15.34
C LYS A 200 -23.87 -18.48 -16.01
N ASP A 201 -24.92 -17.79 -15.60
CA ASP A 201 -26.24 -17.84 -16.22
C ASP A 201 -26.40 -16.69 -17.23
N ASN A 202 -26.54 -17.04 -18.50
CA ASN A 202 -26.75 -16.08 -19.60
C ASN A 202 -28.08 -15.30 -19.47
N ASN A 203 -29.01 -15.75 -18.62
CA ASN A 203 -30.26 -15.04 -18.35
C ASN A 203 -30.17 -14.12 -17.14
N ALA A 204 -29.16 -14.24 -16.30
CA ALA A 204 -29.03 -13.41 -15.12
C ALA A 204 -28.82 -11.94 -15.53
N ASN A 205 -29.56 -11.06 -14.86
CA ASN A 205 -29.37 -9.62 -14.98
C ASN A 205 -29.35 -8.93 -13.61
N PHE A 206 -29.31 -9.70 -12.52
CA PHE A 206 -29.15 -9.16 -11.17
C PHE A 206 -28.05 -9.91 -10.43
N PHE A 207 -27.03 -9.15 -10.01
CA PHE A 207 -25.84 -9.66 -9.34
C PHE A 207 -25.79 -9.12 -7.90
N THR A 208 -25.88 -10.03 -6.93
CA THR A 208 -25.66 -9.71 -5.52
C THR A 208 -24.24 -10.11 -5.14
N ILE A 209 -23.40 -9.12 -4.82
CA ILE A 209 -21.98 -9.25 -4.50
C ILE A 209 -21.81 -9.02 -3.00
N THR A 210 -21.39 -10.03 -2.26
CA THR A 210 -21.13 -9.91 -0.81
C THR A 210 -19.63 -9.89 -0.56
N LEU A 211 -19.14 -8.90 0.18
CA LEU A 211 -17.73 -8.77 0.58
C LEU A 211 -17.59 -9.22 2.04
N ASN A 212 -17.20 -10.47 2.29
CA ASN A 212 -17.36 -11.12 3.59
C ASN A 212 -16.43 -10.60 4.69
N ASN A 213 -15.22 -10.15 4.34
CA ASN A 213 -14.19 -9.69 5.28
C ASN A 213 -13.86 -8.20 5.17
N PHE A 214 -14.64 -7.43 4.40
CA PHE A 214 -14.41 -5.99 4.21
C PHE A 214 -14.99 -5.18 5.37
N ASN A 215 -14.41 -5.33 6.57
CA ASN A 215 -14.81 -4.62 7.78
C ASN A 215 -13.87 -3.42 8.06
N GLN A 216 -14.12 -2.70 9.16
CA GLN A 216 -13.32 -1.54 9.52
C GLN A 216 -11.83 -1.84 9.61
N CYS A 217 -11.46 -2.85 10.40
CA CYS A 217 -10.07 -3.17 10.62
C CYS A 217 -9.35 -3.66 9.35
N PHE A 218 -10.10 -4.24 8.39
CA PHE A 218 -9.55 -4.64 7.10
C PHE A 218 -9.12 -3.43 6.26
N TYR A 219 -9.98 -2.43 6.08
CA TYR A 219 -9.63 -1.28 5.24
C TYR A 219 -8.70 -0.27 5.95
N GLU A 220 -8.64 -0.30 7.29
CA GLU A 220 -7.66 0.48 8.08
C GLU A 220 -6.30 -0.20 8.22
N ALA A 221 -6.19 -1.48 7.83
CA ALA A 221 -4.94 -2.24 7.94
C ALA A 221 -3.80 -1.54 7.20
N MET A 222 -2.61 -1.53 7.82
CA MET A 222 -1.45 -0.86 7.24
C MET A 222 -0.88 -1.68 6.08
N ASP A 223 -0.74 -1.05 4.92
CA ASP A 223 -0.05 -1.63 3.78
C ASP A 223 1.46 -1.39 3.91
N MET A 224 2.23 -2.48 4.05
CA MET A 224 3.69 -2.45 4.22
C MET A 224 4.46 -2.91 2.98
N GLU A 225 3.79 -3.06 1.83
CA GLU A 225 4.45 -3.53 0.63
C GLU A 225 5.56 -2.57 0.18
N GLY A 226 6.78 -3.09 -0.01
CA GLY A 226 7.93 -2.33 -0.47
C GLY A 226 8.47 -1.31 0.55
N GLN A 227 8.06 -1.37 1.82
CA GLN A 227 8.57 -0.47 2.85
C GLN A 227 10.04 -0.78 3.17
N ILE A 228 10.85 0.27 3.29
CA ILE A 228 12.29 0.17 3.58
C ILE A 228 12.59 0.74 4.97
N ILE A 229 13.28 -0.05 5.78
CA ILE A 229 13.75 0.32 7.13
C ILE A 229 15.28 0.37 7.10
N GLY A 230 15.86 1.53 7.42
CA GLY A 230 17.31 1.70 7.52
C GLY A 230 17.88 1.07 8.78
N ILE A 231 19.10 0.54 8.69
CA ILE A 231 19.86 -0.01 9.81
C ILE A 231 20.97 0.98 10.17
N GLU A 232 20.89 1.58 11.36
CA GLU A 232 21.90 2.51 11.89
C GLU A 232 22.53 1.92 13.16
N GLY A 233 23.65 1.21 13.00
CA GLY A 233 24.31 0.53 14.10
C GLY A 233 23.42 -0.57 14.70
N LYS A 234 22.92 -0.35 15.92
CA LYS A 234 21.99 -1.27 16.62
C LYS A 234 20.53 -0.80 16.59
N LYS A 235 20.25 0.33 15.95
CA LYS A 235 18.93 0.94 15.85
C LYS A 235 18.36 0.76 14.45
N LEU A 236 17.03 0.85 14.36
CA LEU A 236 16.33 0.92 13.09
C LEU A 236 15.82 2.34 12.88
N VAL A 237 15.84 2.79 11.63
CA VAL A 237 15.31 4.09 11.23
C VAL A 237 14.27 3.89 10.14
N TRP A 238 13.06 4.36 10.41
CA TRP A 238 11.94 4.20 9.49
C TRP A 238 10.99 5.38 9.57
N ARG A 239 10.71 5.98 8.40
CA ARG A 239 9.79 7.11 8.23
C ARG A 239 10.15 8.32 9.13
N GLY A 240 11.46 8.61 9.23
CA GLY A 240 11.97 9.67 10.09
C GLY A 240 11.91 9.38 11.60
N ASN A 241 11.51 8.17 12.00
CA ASN A 241 11.48 7.74 13.40
C ASN A 241 12.58 6.73 13.67
N ARG A 242 13.08 6.71 14.91
CA ARG A 242 14.04 5.72 15.40
C ARG A 242 13.33 4.65 16.21
N TYR A 243 13.84 3.43 16.13
CA TYR A 243 13.31 2.29 16.87
C TYR A 243 14.46 1.59 17.59
N GLU A 244 14.26 1.37 18.89
CA GLU A 244 15.22 0.71 19.75
C GLU A 244 14.78 -0.72 20.02
N LYS A 245 15.75 -1.63 20.01
CA LYS A 245 15.51 -3.03 20.33
C LYS A 245 15.16 -3.14 21.82
N ILE A 246 14.03 -3.76 22.12
CA ILE A 246 13.58 -4.05 23.49
C ILE A 246 13.73 -5.55 23.77
N ASN A 247 14.04 -5.88 25.02
CA ASN A 247 14.15 -7.26 25.49
C ASN A 247 12.78 -7.87 25.78
#